data_AF-K2MER1-F1
#
_entry.id   AF-K2MER1-F1
#
_cell.length_a   1.000
_cell.length_b   1.000
_cell.length_c   1.000
_cell.angle_alpha   90.00
_cell.angle_beta   90.00
_cell.angle_gamma   90.00
#
_symmetry.space_group_name_H-M   'P 1'
#
loop_
_entity.id
_entity.type
_entity.pdbx_description
1 polymer ?
#
loop_
_entity_poly.entity_id
_entity_poly.type
_entity_poly.pdbx_seq_one_letter_code
_entity_poly.pdbx_strand_id
1 'polypeptide(L)'
;MRSADDLPVEIQQLYQVFDWRNAVAILSTVHSSDFSEILDVLSRFRLRYSDVSQGGGNKSQISKFIDSNLYASGWKEVSFDTKFVVDGTEYPSPTHSVDCFKGKIALEVEWNNKDPFFDRDLNNFRLLYDLRIVDVGVIVTRATSLQTTLTGVGRAATTFGKATTHTEKLYPKIRGGGAGGCPVLVFGIKPEAYVDDR
;
A
#
# COMPACT_ATOMS: atom_id res chain seq x y z
N MET A 1 -8.56 7.15 -21.63
CA MET A 1 -8.78 6.57 -20.28
C MET A 1 -7.50 6.81 -19.52
N ARG A 2 -7.54 7.32 -18.28
CA ARG A 2 -6.32 7.64 -17.55
C ARG A 2 -5.52 6.38 -17.22
N SER A 3 -4.20 6.40 -17.39
CA SER A 3 -3.26 5.32 -17.04
C SER A 3 -2.25 5.78 -15.98
N ALA A 4 -1.38 4.87 -15.54
CA ALA A 4 -0.27 5.21 -14.64
C ALA A 4 0.63 6.34 -15.18
N ASP A 5 0.73 6.50 -16.50
CA ASP A 5 1.53 7.55 -17.16
C ASP A 5 0.93 8.95 -16.99
N ASP A 6 -0.36 9.04 -16.63
CA ASP A 6 -1.08 10.30 -16.39
C ASP A 6 -0.95 10.81 -14.94
N LEU A 7 -0.25 10.07 -14.08
CA LEU A 7 0.00 10.51 -12.70
C LEU A 7 0.96 11.71 -12.66
N PRO A 8 0.92 12.56 -11.62
CA PRO A 8 1.84 13.69 -11.51
C PRO A 8 3.30 13.25 -11.64
N VAL A 9 4.11 14.06 -12.34
CA VAL A 9 5.52 13.75 -12.63
C VAL A 9 6.30 13.44 -11.35
N GLU A 10 6.05 14.18 -10.27
CA GLU A 10 6.69 13.93 -8.97
C GLU A 10 6.38 12.51 -8.43
N ILE A 11 5.16 12.03 -8.59
CA ILE A 11 4.79 10.66 -8.19
C ILE A 11 5.54 9.63 -9.02
N GLN A 12 5.62 9.83 -10.34
CA GLN A 12 6.39 8.94 -11.22
C GLN A 12 7.89 8.97 -10.92
N GLN A 13 8.40 10.10 -10.43
CA GLN A 13 9.80 10.26 -10.02
C GLN A 13 10.10 9.59 -8.68
N LEU A 14 9.19 9.62 -7.72
CA LEU A 14 9.40 9.07 -6.38
C LEU A 14 8.97 7.60 -6.24
N TYR A 15 8.06 7.13 -7.09
CA TYR A 15 7.45 5.81 -7.00
C TYR A 15 7.54 5.01 -8.30
N GLN A 16 7.72 3.70 -8.16
CA GLN A 16 7.45 2.71 -9.19
C GLN A 16 5.97 2.37 -9.11
N VAL A 17 5.20 2.80 -10.11
CA VAL A 17 3.76 2.58 -10.14
C VAL A 17 3.44 1.28 -10.87
N PHE A 18 2.56 0.46 -10.28
CA PHE A 18 1.99 -0.71 -10.94
C PHE A 18 0.47 -0.63 -10.86
N ASP A 19 -0.15 -0.41 -12.02
CA ASP A 19 -1.59 -0.30 -12.17
C ASP A 19 -2.18 -1.64 -12.64
N TRP A 20 -3.04 -2.24 -11.82
CA TRP A 20 -3.68 -3.51 -12.10
C TRP A 20 -5.20 -3.34 -12.24
N ARG A 21 -5.73 -3.82 -13.37
CA ARG A 21 -7.16 -3.74 -13.72
C ARG A 21 -7.73 -2.32 -13.72
N ASN A 22 -6.95 -1.36 -14.25
CA ASN A 22 -7.34 0.03 -14.43
C ASN A 22 -7.67 0.76 -13.12
N ALA A 23 -6.94 0.44 -12.05
CA ALA A 23 -7.12 1.07 -10.74
C ALA A 23 -6.94 2.59 -10.83
N VAL A 24 -5.97 3.09 -11.60
CA VAL A 24 -5.77 4.54 -11.81
C VAL A 24 -7.00 5.18 -12.47
N ALA A 25 -7.60 4.52 -13.45
CA ALA A 25 -8.79 5.05 -14.12
C ALA A 25 -9.97 5.15 -13.16
N ILE A 26 -10.20 4.13 -12.33
CA ILE A 26 -11.28 4.12 -11.32
C ILE A 26 -11.02 5.21 -10.28
N LEU A 27 -9.82 5.25 -9.71
CA LEU A 27 -9.44 6.25 -8.70
C LEU A 27 -9.55 7.68 -9.25
N SER A 28 -9.09 7.93 -10.47
CA SER A 28 -9.08 9.28 -11.04
C SER A 28 -10.44 9.78 -11.49
N THR A 29 -11.45 8.90 -11.64
CA THR A 29 -12.77 9.28 -12.14
C THR A 29 -13.85 9.17 -11.08
N VAL A 30 -13.94 8.03 -10.39
CA VAL A 30 -14.97 7.76 -9.38
C VAL A 30 -14.55 8.34 -8.03
N HIS A 31 -13.27 8.19 -7.66
CA HIS A 31 -12.75 8.53 -6.34
C HIS A 31 -11.75 9.69 -6.36
N SER A 32 -11.94 10.63 -7.28
CA SER A 32 -10.92 11.64 -7.62
C SER A 32 -10.48 12.53 -6.45
N SER A 33 -11.41 12.89 -5.55
CA SER A 33 -11.09 13.68 -4.36
C SER A 33 -10.18 12.92 -3.40
N ASP A 34 -10.57 11.70 -3.03
CA ASP A 34 -9.82 10.87 -2.09
C ASP A 34 -8.48 10.43 -2.70
N PHE A 35 -8.44 10.18 -4.01
CA PHE A 35 -7.20 9.89 -4.70
C PHE A 35 -6.23 11.09 -4.70
N SER A 36 -6.74 12.31 -4.85
CA SER A 36 -5.90 13.52 -4.78
C SER A 36 -5.24 13.67 -3.41
N GLU A 37 -5.90 13.26 -2.33
CA GLU A 37 -5.34 13.25 -0.98
C GLU A 37 -4.20 12.22 -0.86
N ILE A 38 -4.38 11.02 -1.42
CA ILE A 38 -3.29 10.02 -1.48
C ILE A 38 -2.09 10.60 -2.22
N LEU A 39 -2.29 11.18 -3.40
CA LEU A 39 -1.21 11.74 -4.20
C LEU A 39 -0.52 12.92 -3.50
N ASP A 40 -1.23 13.77 -2.78
CA ASP A 40 -0.64 14.85 -1.98
C ASP A 40 0.24 14.32 -0.84
N VAL A 41 -0.22 13.31 -0.11
CA VAL A 41 0.59 12.71 0.96
C VAL A 41 1.85 12.05 0.39
N LEU A 42 1.70 11.30 -0.70
CA LEU A 42 2.83 10.61 -1.35
C LEU A 42 3.81 11.59 -2.01
N SER A 43 3.36 12.70 -2.59
CA SER A 43 4.26 13.70 -3.16
C SER A 43 5.14 14.37 -2.10
N ARG A 44 4.63 14.56 -0.88
CA ARG A 44 5.37 15.15 0.25
C ARG A 44 6.24 14.17 1.01
N PHE A 45 6.01 12.86 0.86
CA PHE A 45 6.76 11.84 1.57
C PHE A 45 8.23 11.81 1.12
N ARG A 46 9.15 11.72 2.08
CA ARG A 46 10.57 11.44 1.84
C ARG A 46 11.02 10.41 2.86
N LEU A 47 11.79 9.43 2.40
CA LEU A 47 12.39 8.41 3.25
C LEU A 47 13.71 8.93 3.80
N ARG A 48 13.71 9.40 5.05
CA ARG A 48 14.92 9.99 5.64
C ARG A 48 15.86 8.94 6.21
N TYR A 49 17.16 9.22 6.23
CA TYR A 49 18.13 8.38 6.96
C TYR A 49 17.71 8.20 8.42
N SER A 50 17.25 9.26 9.10
CA SER A 50 16.75 9.19 10.48
C SER A 50 15.63 8.15 10.68
N ASP A 51 14.78 7.97 9.67
CA ASP A 51 13.57 7.14 9.74
C ASP A 51 13.87 5.64 9.57
N VAL A 52 14.96 5.30 8.90
CA VAL A 52 15.36 3.92 8.61
C VAL A 52 16.57 3.43 9.40
N SER A 53 17.40 4.35 9.92
CA SER A 53 18.61 4.01 10.67
C SER A 53 18.32 3.56 12.11
N GLN A 54 17.19 4.01 12.68
CA GLN A 54 16.74 3.61 14.01
C GLN A 54 15.91 2.33 13.93
N GLY A 55 16.29 1.30 14.70
CA GLY A 55 15.52 0.07 14.81
C GLY A 55 14.62 0.08 16.05
N GLY A 56 13.41 -0.48 15.92
CA GLY A 56 12.50 -0.74 17.05
C GLY A 56 11.24 0.12 17.08
N GLY A 57 10.18 -0.44 17.68
CA GLY A 57 8.84 0.16 17.77
C GLY A 57 7.77 -0.68 17.08
N ASN A 58 6.51 -0.54 17.51
CA ASN A 58 5.39 -1.35 16.99
C ASN A 58 4.98 -0.99 15.55
N LYS A 59 5.24 0.25 15.08
CA LYS A 59 4.91 0.72 13.72
C LYS A 59 6.05 1.60 13.17
N SER A 60 6.40 1.41 11.90
CA SER A 60 7.50 2.13 11.23
C SER A 60 7.21 3.63 11.12
N GLN A 61 8.25 4.47 11.06
CA GLN A 61 8.06 5.91 10.82
C GLN A 61 7.44 6.19 9.45
N ILE A 62 7.72 5.32 8.47
CA ILE A 62 7.13 5.37 7.12
C ILE A 62 5.61 5.23 7.22
N SER A 63 5.12 4.17 7.88
CA SER A 63 3.69 3.95 8.04
C SER A 63 3.04 5.08 8.86
N LYS A 64 3.67 5.49 9.98
CA LYS A 64 3.17 6.61 10.79
C LYS A 64 3.00 7.91 9.99
N PHE A 65 3.95 8.24 9.12
CA PHE A 65 3.85 9.44 8.29
C PHE A 65 2.62 9.37 7.39
N ILE A 66 2.47 8.26 6.64
CA ILE A 66 1.37 8.11 5.68
C ILE A 66 0.04 8.09 6.41
N ASP A 67 -0.09 7.25 7.45
CA ASP A 67 -1.32 7.11 8.24
C ASP A 67 -1.75 8.46 8.82
N SER A 68 -0.86 9.14 9.55
CA SER A 68 -1.23 10.38 10.24
C SER A 68 -1.65 11.50 9.29
N ASN A 69 -0.99 11.62 8.13
CA ASN A 69 -1.36 12.62 7.14
C ASN A 69 -2.69 12.27 6.44
N LEU A 70 -2.97 10.99 6.18
CA LEU A 70 -4.26 10.56 5.64
C LEU A 70 -5.37 10.71 6.70
N TYR A 71 -5.10 10.38 7.95
CA TYR A 71 -6.06 10.54 9.06
C TYR A 71 -6.46 12.00 9.26
N ALA A 72 -5.54 12.94 9.04
CA ALA A 72 -5.86 14.37 9.05
C ALA A 72 -6.90 14.76 7.97
N SER A 73 -6.98 13.99 6.89
CA SER A 73 -7.98 14.13 5.81
C SER A 73 -9.18 13.19 5.98
N GLY A 74 -9.37 12.61 7.17
CA GLY A 74 -10.56 11.82 7.52
C GLY A 74 -10.49 10.34 7.15
N TRP A 75 -9.35 9.84 6.67
CA TRP A 75 -9.10 8.40 6.54
C TRP A 75 -9.02 7.76 7.92
N LYS A 76 -9.34 6.46 8.02
CA LYS A 76 -9.33 5.74 9.30
C LYS A 76 -8.84 4.31 9.11
N GLU A 77 -8.23 3.77 10.15
CA GLU A 77 -8.09 2.32 10.28
C GLU A 77 -9.49 1.71 10.50
N VAL A 78 -9.84 0.68 9.71
CA VAL A 78 -11.16 0.05 9.78
C VAL A 78 -11.05 -1.46 9.73
N SER A 79 -11.66 -2.14 10.71
CA SER A 79 -11.93 -3.57 10.67
C SER A 79 -13.38 -3.80 10.23
N PHE A 80 -13.59 -4.70 9.27
CA PHE A 80 -14.93 -5.04 8.80
C PHE A 80 -15.35 -6.39 9.37
N ASP A 81 -16.39 -6.40 10.20
CA ASP A 81 -17.01 -7.65 10.65
C ASP A 81 -17.85 -8.24 9.51
N THR A 82 -17.39 -9.36 8.92
CA THR A 82 -18.04 -9.97 7.76
C THR A 82 -18.44 -11.42 8.04
N LYS A 83 -19.62 -11.80 7.52
CA LYS A 83 -20.18 -13.14 7.64
C LYS A 83 -20.97 -13.52 6.41
N PHE A 84 -20.96 -14.82 6.08
CA PHE A 84 -21.83 -15.41 5.07
C PHE A 84 -22.99 -16.11 5.76
N VAL A 85 -24.18 -15.99 5.19
CA VAL A 85 -25.37 -16.69 5.69
C VAL A 85 -25.81 -17.71 4.64
N VAL A 86 -25.82 -18.99 5.00
CA VAL A 86 -26.28 -20.10 4.14
C VAL A 86 -27.38 -20.82 4.87
N ASP A 87 -28.59 -20.82 4.30
CA ASP A 87 -29.80 -21.43 4.88
C ASP A 87 -30.04 -21.02 6.36
N GLY A 88 -29.77 -19.76 6.67
CA GLY A 88 -29.92 -19.19 8.02
C GLY A 88 -28.75 -19.48 8.98
N THR A 89 -27.75 -20.27 8.57
CA THR A 89 -26.54 -20.51 9.36
C THR A 89 -25.49 -19.45 9.03
N GLU A 90 -24.99 -18.76 10.05
CA GLU A 90 -23.93 -17.76 9.90
C GLU A 90 -22.54 -18.40 9.95
N TYR A 91 -21.69 -18.03 8.99
CA TYR A 91 -20.29 -18.42 8.90
C TYR A 91 -19.42 -17.17 8.95
N PRO A 92 -18.59 -16.98 9.99
CA PRO A 92 -17.66 -15.88 10.04
C PRO A 92 -16.72 -15.90 8.83
N SER A 93 -16.50 -14.74 8.23
CA SER A 93 -15.46 -14.52 7.22
C SER A 93 -14.42 -13.57 7.80
N PRO A 94 -13.29 -14.10 8.30
CA PRO A 94 -12.28 -13.26 8.91
C PRO A 94 -11.70 -12.28 7.90
N THR A 95 -11.66 -11.00 8.27
CA THR A 95 -10.95 -9.94 7.55
C THR A 95 -9.79 -9.45 8.40
N HIS A 96 -8.93 -8.64 7.79
CA HIS A 96 -7.94 -7.85 8.52
C HIS A 96 -8.32 -6.38 8.50
N SER A 97 -7.89 -5.64 9.53
CA SER A 97 -7.99 -4.19 9.52
C SER A 97 -7.27 -3.64 8.31
N VAL A 98 -7.92 -2.70 7.63
CA VAL A 98 -7.30 -1.88 6.59
C VAL A 98 -6.64 -0.69 7.27
N ASP A 99 -5.34 -0.45 7.02
CA ASP A 99 -4.60 0.67 7.61
C ASP A 99 -5.31 2.02 7.38
N CYS A 100 -5.68 2.31 6.13
CA CYS A 100 -6.34 3.55 5.75
C CYS A 100 -7.54 3.28 4.82
N PHE A 101 -8.75 3.53 5.29
CA PHE A 101 -9.98 3.40 4.51
C PHE A 101 -10.75 4.71 4.41
N LYS A 102 -11.16 5.07 3.19
CA LYS A 102 -12.09 6.19 2.90
C LYS A 102 -12.71 5.98 1.51
N GLY A 103 -13.99 6.34 1.36
CA GLY A 103 -14.63 6.38 0.05
C GLY A 103 -14.64 5.06 -0.74
N LYS A 104 -14.54 3.90 -0.07
CA LYS A 104 -14.33 2.56 -0.69
C LYS A 104 -12.94 2.31 -1.29
N ILE A 105 -11.96 3.11 -0.91
CA ILE A 105 -10.54 2.83 -1.16
C ILE A 105 -9.95 2.20 0.11
N ALA A 106 -9.31 1.04 -0.05
CA ALA A 106 -8.55 0.41 1.02
C ALA A 106 -7.05 0.56 0.73
N LEU A 107 -6.32 1.27 1.60
CA LEU A 107 -4.89 1.52 1.47
C LEU A 107 -4.13 0.81 2.59
N GLU A 108 -3.10 0.05 2.21
CA GLU A 108 -2.20 -0.67 3.12
C GLU A 108 -0.77 -0.16 2.96
N VAL A 109 -0.07 0.08 4.08
CA VAL A 109 1.34 0.50 4.09
C VAL A 109 2.24 -0.65 4.52
N GLU A 110 2.77 -1.37 3.53
CA GLU A 110 3.58 -2.56 3.75
C GLU A 110 5.08 -2.25 3.73
N TRP A 111 5.67 -2.06 4.91
CA TRP A 111 7.07 -1.73 5.10
C TRP A 111 7.89 -2.83 5.79
N ASN A 112 8.64 -3.59 5.00
CA ASN A 112 9.67 -4.53 5.45
C ASN A 112 9.17 -5.69 6.37
N ASN A 113 7.88 -6.01 6.29
CA ASN A 113 7.29 -7.18 6.94
C ASN A 113 7.72 -8.49 6.24
N LYS A 114 7.51 -9.64 6.89
CA LYS A 114 7.78 -10.98 6.30
C LYS A 114 6.64 -11.42 5.37
N ASP A 115 6.83 -12.55 4.68
CA ASP A 115 6.07 -12.92 3.47
C ASP A 115 4.54 -13.14 3.52
N PRO A 116 3.82 -13.46 4.64
CA PRO A 116 2.38 -13.66 4.50
C PRO A 116 1.58 -12.35 4.36
N PHE A 117 2.20 -11.19 4.53
CA PHE A 117 1.49 -9.91 4.60
C PHE A 117 0.86 -9.52 3.26
N PHE A 118 1.59 -9.64 2.15
CA PHE A 118 0.98 -9.39 0.83
C PHE A 118 -0.18 -10.34 0.51
N ASP A 119 -0.07 -11.62 0.84
CA ASP A 119 -1.16 -12.56 0.58
C ASP A 119 -2.40 -12.21 1.43
N ARG A 120 -2.16 -11.81 2.68
CA ARG A 120 -3.19 -11.34 3.61
C ARG A 120 -3.93 -10.11 3.06
N ASP A 121 -3.19 -9.08 2.66
CA ASP A 121 -3.76 -7.81 2.23
C ASP A 121 -4.48 -7.95 0.87
N LEU A 122 -3.87 -8.68 -0.07
CA LEU A 122 -4.50 -8.95 -1.36
C LEU A 122 -5.78 -9.79 -1.21
N ASN A 123 -5.78 -10.78 -0.33
CA ASN A 123 -6.97 -11.55 -0.03
C ASN A 123 -8.04 -10.71 0.68
N ASN A 124 -7.64 -9.78 1.55
CA ASN A 124 -8.55 -8.83 2.21
C ASN A 124 -9.22 -7.93 1.16
N PHE A 125 -8.43 -7.35 0.24
CA PHE A 125 -8.96 -6.56 -0.88
C PHE A 125 -9.92 -7.36 -1.75
N ARG A 126 -9.58 -8.61 -2.08
CA ARG A 126 -10.45 -9.50 -2.85
C ARG A 126 -11.81 -9.67 -2.17
N LEU A 127 -11.81 -10.02 -0.89
CA LEU A 127 -13.04 -10.26 -0.13
C LEU A 127 -13.88 -8.99 0.00
N LEU A 128 -13.26 -7.87 0.40
CA LEU A 128 -13.98 -6.59 0.56
C LEU A 128 -14.52 -6.06 -0.77
N TYR A 129 -13.84 -6.34 -1.87
CA TYR A 129 -14.33 -6.04 -3.21
C TYR A 129 -15.55 -6.89 -3.60
N ASP A 130 -15.49 -8.20 -3.38
CA ASP A 130 -16.61 -9.11 -3.66
C ASP A 130 -17.85 -8.75 -2.81
N LEU A 131 -17.64 -8.22 -1.60
CA LEU A 131 -18.67 -7.70 -0.71
C LEU A 131 -19.12 -6.25 -1.01
N ARG A 132 -18.57 -5.61 -2.06
CA ARG A 132 -18.90 -4.24 -2.51
C ARG A 132 -18.54 -3.12 -1.52
N ILE A 133 -17.66 -3.43 -0.56
CA ILE A 133 -17.13 -2.52 0.45
C ILE A 133 -15.98 -1.69 -0.13
N VAL A 134 -15.13 -2.32 -0.94
CA VAL A 134 -13.97 -1.69 -1.59
C VAL A 134 -14.15 -1.71 -3.10
N ASP A 135 -13.79 -0.61 -3.77
CA ASP A 135 -13.73 -0.55 -5.23
C ASP A 135 -12.29 -0.71 -5.73
N VAL A 136 -11.30 -0.23 -4.95
CA VAL A 136 -9.86 -0.28 -5.29
C VAL A 136 -9.01 -0.50 -4.04
N GLY A 137 -8.06 -1.44 -4.13
CA GLY A 137 -6.97 -1.58 -3.18
C GLY A 137 -5.75 -0.74 -3.56
N VAL A 138 -5.10 -0.11 -2.59
CA VAL A 138 -3.84 0.64 -2.78
C VAL A 138 -2.78 0.07 -1.86
N ILE A 139 -1.59 -0.19 -2.38
CA ILE A 139 -0.45 -0.66 -1.57
C ILE A 139 0.70 0.34 -1.72
N VAL A 140 1.18 0.86 -0.59
CA VAL A 140 2.44 1.59 -0.53
C VAL A 140 3.49 0.66 0.05
N THR A 141 4.56 0.39 -0.70
CA THR A 141 5.65 -0.49 -0.26
C THR A 141 6.98 0.00 -0.82
N ARG A 142 8.08 -0.71 -0.62
CA ARG A 142 9.36 -0.37 -1.26
C ARG A 142 9.47 -0.98 -2.65
N ALA A 143 9.97 -0.20 -3.61
CA ALA A 143 10.47 -0.76 -4.86
C ALA A 143 11.69 -1.64 -4.58
N THR A 144 11.89 -2.71 -5.34
CA THR A 144 13.12 -3.52 -5.23
C THR A 144 14.38 -2.68 -5.45
N SER A 145 14.32 -1.68 -6.33
CA SER A 145 15.44 -0.77 -6.59
C SER A 145 15.89 0.02 -5.36
N LEU A 146 15.00 0.27 -4.39
CA LEU A 146 15.34 0.96 -3.13
C LEU A 146 16.34 0.17 -2.26
N GLN A 147 16.46 -1.14 -2.48
CA GLN A 147 17.38 -2.00 -1.74
C GLN A 147 18.83 -1.51 -1.84
N THR A 148 19.25 -0.97 -2.99
CA THR A 148 20.62 -0.51 -3.19
C THR A 148 20.95 0.65 -2.26
N THR A 149 20.03 1.62 -2.15
CA THR A 149 20.13 2.75 -1.21
C THR A 149 20.14 2.26 0.24
N LEU A 150 19.21 1.37 0.61
CA LEU A 150 19.11 0.87 1.98
C LEU A 150 20.32 0.05 2.42
N THR A 151 21.00 -0.65 1.51
CA THR A 151 22.20 -1.44 1.86
C THR A 151 23.31 -0.56 2.45
N GLY A 152 23.36 0.73 2.12
CA GLY A 152 24.30 1.71 2.68
C GLY A 152 23.87 2.36 4.01
N VAL A 153 22.69 2.04 4.55
CA VAL A 153 22.06 2.78 5.66
C VAL A 153 22.11 1.99 6.98
N GLY A 154 23.21 2.08 7.72
CA GLY A 154 23.29 1.57 9.10
C GLY A 154 22.87 0.10 9.27
N ARG A 155 21.97 -0.20 10.22
CA ARG A 155 21.44 -1.57 10.49
C ARG A 155 20.64 -2.19 9.32
N ALA A 156 20.42 -1.46 8.24
CA ALA A 156 19.63 -1.91 7.10
C ALA A 156 20.22 -3.11 6.34
N ALA A 157 21.54 -3.31 6.38
CA ALA A 157 22.21 -4.42 5.69
C ALA A 157 21.71 -5.82 6.11
N THR A 158 21.20 -5.97 7.33
CA THR A 158 20.64 -7.24 7.84
C THR A 158 19.12 -7.24 7.99
N THR A 159 18.48 -6.06 7.89
CA THR A 159 17.06 -5.87 8.21
C THR A 159 16.18 -5.86 6.95
N PHE A 160 16.67 -5.33 5.83
CA PHE A 160 15.94 -5.26 4.56
C PHE A 160 16.42 -6.34 3.61
N GLY A 161 16.09 -7.59 3.90
CA GLY A 161 16.49 -8.73 3.09
C GLY A 161 15.60 -8.96 1.87
N LYS A 162 15.99 -9.90 1.00
CA LYS A 162 15.13 -10.46 -0.07
C LYS A 162 13.87 -11.15 0.46
N ALA A 163 13.83 -11.46 1.76
CA ALA A 163 12.73 -12.18 2.38
C ALA A 163 11.56 -11.26 2.80
N THR A 164 11.74 -9.94 2.81
CA THR A 164 10.71 -8.99 3.28
C THR A 164 9.94 -8.36 2.12
N THR A 165 8.87 -7.62 2.42
CA THR A 165 7.99 -7.00 1.43
C THR A 165 8.74 -6.04 0.49
N HIS A 166 8.63 -6.26 -0.83
CA HIS A 166 9.06 -5.36 -1.90
C HIS A 166 8.35 -5.71 -3.22
N THR A 167 8.43 -4.82 -4.21
CA THR A 167 7.65 -4.91 -5.46
C THR A 167 7.86 -6.21 -6.26
N GLU A 168 9.08 -6.73 -6.37
CA GLU A 168 9.32 -8.01 -7.07
C GLU A 168 8.63 -9.22 -6.42
N LYS A 169 8.30 -9.17 -5.13
CA LYS A 169 7.51 -10.24 -4.47
C LYS A 169 6.02 -10.01 -4.60
N LEU A 170 5.60 -8.74 -4.64
CA LEU A 170 4.20 -8.37 -4.74
C LEU A 170 3.63 -8.63 -6.14
N TYR A 171 4.32 -8.20 -7.19
CA TYR A 171 3.78 -8.26 -8.55
C TYR A 171 3.42 -9.67 -9.02
N PRO A 172 4.24 -10.73 -8.77
CA PRO A 172 3.85 -12.09 -9.10
C PRO A 172 2.59 -12.56 -8.37
N LYS A 173 2.36 -12.11 -7.12
CA LYS A 173 1.14 -12.44 -6.36
C LYS A 173 -0.10 -11.77 -6.96
N ILE A 174 0.00 -10.50 -7.34
CA ILE A 174 -1.10 -9.79 -8.02
C ILE A 174 -1.41 -10.46 -9.37
N ARG A 175 -0.39 -10.69 -10.20
CA ARG A 175 -0.53 -11.34 -11.52
C ARG A 175 -1.04 -12.78 -11.39
N GLY A 176 -0.65 -13.48 -10.34
CA GLY A 176 -1.10 -14.83 -10.00
C GLY A 176 -2.53 -14.88 -9.43
N GLY A 177 -3.21 -13.73 -9.30
CA GLY A 177 -4.62 -13.67 -8.90
C GLY A 177 -4.86 -13.45 -7.41
N GLY A 178 -3.86 -13.05 -6.63
CA GLY A 178 -4.01 -12.82 -5.18
C GLY A 178 -5.09 -11.80 -4.82
N ALA A 179 -5.29 -10.76 -5.65
CA ALA A 179 -6.34 -9.76 -5.48
C ALA A 179 -7.72 -10.20 -6.03
N GLY A 180 -7.79 -11.36 -6.68
CA GLY A 180 -8.98 -11.84 -7.39
C GLY A 180 -9.57 -10.79 -8.34
N GLY A 181 -10.80 -10.37 -8.04
CA GLY A 181 -11.58 -9.36 -8.76
C GLY A 181 -11.01 -7.94 -8.68
N CYS A 182 -10.38 -7.61 -7.55
CA CYS A 182 -10.16 -6.24 -7.10
C CYS A 182 -9.09 -5.51 -7.94
N PRO A 183 -9.38 -4.30 -8.46
CA PRO A 183 -8.37 -3.38 -8.97
C PRO A 183 -7.36 -3.00 -7.89
N VAL A 184 -6.07 -2.98 -8.24
CA VAL A 184 -5.00 -2.66 -7.29
C VAL A 184 -4.04 -1.64 -7.89
N LEU A 185 -3.74 -0.58 -7.14
CA LEU A 185 -2.67 0.36 -7.46
C LEU A 185 -1.53 0.23 -6.46
N VAL A 186 -0.32 -0.02 -6.95
CA VAL A 186 0.87 -0.13 -6.10
C VAL A 186 1.78 1.07 -6.32
N PHE A 187 2.25 1.64 -5.21
CA PHE A 187 3.30 2.65 -5.15
C PHE A 187 4.55 2.05 -4.47
N GLY A 188 5.53 1.65 -5.28
CA GLY A 188 6.84 1.21 -4.79
C GLY A 188 7.77 2.40 -4.58
N ILE A 189 8.08 2.77 -3.34
CA ILE A 189 9.03 3.85 -3.00
C ILE A 189 10.39 3.55 -3.65
N LYS A 190 10.88 4.46 -4.50
CA LYS A 190 12.16 4.32 -5.22
C LYS A 190 13.32 5.04 -4.51
N PRO A 191 14.58 4.82 -4.91
CA PRO A 191 15.74 5.55 -4.40
C PRO A 191 15.60 7.07 -4.39
N GLU A 192 14.89 7.65 -5.36
CA GLU A 192 14.73 9.10 -5.50
C GLU A 192 13.91 9.73 -4.36
N ALA A 193 13.12 8.92 -3.64
CA ALA A 193 12.41 9.39 -2.45
C ALA A 193 13.29 9.43 -1.19
N TYR A 194 14.51 8.87 -1.25
CA TYR A 194 15.43 8.84 -0.12
C TYR A 194 16.15 10.18 0.07
N VAL A 195 16.26 10.62 1.33
CA VAL A 195 16.98 11.83 1.73
C VAL A 195 17.96 11.47 2.85
N ASP A 196 19.22 11.82 2.66
CA ASP A 196 20.25 11.71 3.70
C ASP A 196 20.24 12.98 4.55
N ASP A 197 19.73 12.89 5.78
CA ASP A 197 19.51 14.02 6.70
C ASP A 197 20.48 14.03 7.90
N ARG A 198 21.68 13.46 7.70
CA ARG A 198 22.77 13.41 8.69
C ARG A 198 23.64 14.66 8.71
#